data_AF-A0A6G0EHV1-F1
#
_entry.id   AF-A0A6G0EHV1-F1
#
_cell.length_a   1.000
_cell.length_b   1.000
_cell.length_c   1.000
_cell.angle_alpha   90.00
_cell.angle_beta   90.00
_cell.angle_gamma   90.00
#
_symmetry.space_group_name_H-M   'P 1'
#
loop_
_entity.id
_entity.type
_entity.pdbx_description
1 polymer ?
#
loop_
_entity_poly.entity_id
_entity_poly.type
_entity_poly.pdbx_seq_one_letter_code
_entity_poly.pdbx_strand_id
1 'polypeptide(L)'
;MTDLPDGWTLWNDEHQGRRILAYRPDVFNEASFPAECMPTIFVWNGSRAKRPGASQIRTDTWHAVLFMEPEIEVHVEEFDSREAAVEGATEIAGRFSEGEFDYREAYQIPREDYFDKLDELTGREP
;
A
#
# COMPACT_ATOMS: atom_id res chain seq x y z
N MET A 1 16.49 -11.15 -5.30
CA MET A 1 15.59 -10.43 -4.39
C MET A 1 15.68 -8.99 -4.80
N THR A 2 14.57 -8.41 -5.24
CA THR A 2 14.49 -6.97 -5.48
C THR A 2 14.58 -6.29 -4.12
N ASP A 3 15.60 -5.46 -3.92
CA ASP A 3 15.67 -4.60 -2.73
C ASP A 3 14.43 -3.71 -2.70
N LEU A 4 13.85 -3.54 -1.51
CA LEU A 4 12.69 -2.68 -1.34
C LEU A 4 13.14 -1.21 -1.32
N PRO A 5 12.34 -0.28 -1.87
CA PRO A 5 12.57 1.14 -1.72
C PRO A 5 12.64 1.56 -0.24
N ASP A 6 13.35 2.65 0.02
CA ASP A 6 13.55 3.15 1.38
C ASP A 6 12.22 3.38 2.11
N GLY A 7 12.20 2.97 3.38
CA GLY A 7 11.04 3.06 4.26
C GLY A 7 10.08 1.87 4.17
N TRP A 8 10.19 1.00 3.17
CA TRP A 8 9.31 -0.16 3.03
C TRP A 8 9.86 -1.42 3.68
N THR A 9 8.99 -2.14 4.40
CA THR A 9 9.29 -3.43 5.03
C THR A 9 8.35 -4.51 4.50
N LEU A 10 8.90 -5.68 4.19
CA LEU A 10 8.11 -6.87 3.85
C LEU A 10 7.50 -7.47 5.12
N TRP A 11 6.17 -7.49 5.22
CA TRP A 11 5.45 -8.03 6.37
C TRP A 11 4.92 -9.44 6.14
N ASN A 12 4.54 -9.76 4.91
CA ASN A 12 4.07 -11.08 4.52
C ASN A 12 4.49 -11.37 3.08
N ASP A 13 4.89 -12.62 2.80
CA ASP A 13 5.23 -13.08 1.46
C ASP A 13 4.87 -14.56 1.31
N GLU A 14 3.61 -14.84 0.99
CA GLU A 14 3.17 -16.20 0.69
C GLU A 14 3.59 -16.58 -0.73
N HIS A 15 4.30 -17.70 -0.90
CA HIS A 15 4.87 -18.13 -2.17
C HIS A 15 3.90 -18.07 -3.37
N GLN A 16 2.64 -18.46 -3.17
CA GLN A 16 1.61 -18.46 -4.22
C GLN A 16 0.37 -17.66 -3.81
N GLY A 17 0.56 -16.69 -2.91
CA GLY A 17 -0.53 -16.00 -2.25
C GLY A 17 -0.20 -14.55 -1.99
N ARG A 18 -0.75 -14.05 -0.89
CA ARG A 18 -0.71 -12.64 -0.55
C ARG A 18 0.71 -12.19 -0.21
N ARG A 19 1.06 -10.99 -0.65
CA ARG A 19 2.25 -10.26 -0.18
C ARG A 19 1.83 -8.91 0.38
N ILE A 20 2.53 -8.43 1.42
CA ILE A 20 2.24 -7.16 2.08
C ILE A 20 3.54 -6.40 2.29
N LEU A 21 3.59 -5.17 1.80
CA LEU A 21 4.60 -4.17 2.13
C LEU A 21 3.99 -3.16 3.09
N ALA A 22 4.76 -2.72 4.08
CA ALA A 22 4.36 -1.69 5.04
C ALA A 22 5.38 -0.56 5.05
N TYR A 23 4.92 0.68 5.00
CA TYR A 23 5.77 1.86 5.00
C TYR A 23 5.98 2.39 6.42
N ARG A 24 7.25 2.57 6.81
CA ARG A 24 7.70 3.14 8.09
C ARG A 24 6.93 2.58 9.30
N PRO A 25 6.91 1.25 9.52
CA PRO A 25 6.30 0.65 10.72
C PRO A 25 7.00 1.08 12.03
N ASP A 26 8.17 1.71 11.95
CA ASP A 26 8.84 2.38 13.06
C ASP A 26 8.19 3.72 13.46
N VAL A 27 7.40 4.33 12.56
CA VAL A 27 6.65 5.59 12.80
C VAL A 27 5.17 5.29 13.10
N PHE A 28 4.55 4.44 12.30
CA PHE A 28 3.11 4.12 12.41
C PHE A 28 2.90 2.87 13.28
N ASN A 29 2.99 3.04 14.60
CA ASN A 29 3.03 1.93 15.56
C ASN A 29 2.27 2.18 16.87
N GLU A 30 1.23 3.01 16.85
CA GLU A 30 0.45 3.48 18.02
C GLU A 30 1.19 4.46 18.93
N ALA A 31 2.53 4.48 18.96
CA ALA A 31 3.27 5.37 19.85
C ALA A 31 3.38 6.80 19.32
N SER A 32 3.60 6.95 18.00
CA SER A 32 3.71 8.28 17.35
C SER A 32 2.48 8.61 16.53
N PHE A 33 2.02 7.65 15.72
CA PHE A 33 0.79 7.72 14.94
C PHE A 33 -0.01 6.41 15.12
N PRO A 34 -1.35 6.45 15.04
CA PRO A 34 -2.18 5.24 15.03
C PRO A 34 -1.68 4.24 13.98
N ALA A 35 -1.68 2.94 14.29
CA ALA A 35 -1.18 1.92 13.36
C ALA A 35 -2.08 1.80 12.12
N GLU A 36 -3.35 2.22 12.21
CA GLU A 36 -4.26 2.32 11.07
C GLU A 36 -3.76 3.31 10.00
N CYS A 37 -2.99 4.34 10.38
CA CYS A 37 -2.42 5.34 9.47
C CYS A 37 -1.22 4.84 8.66
N MET A 38 -0.78 3.60 8.86
CA MET A 38 0.37 3.05 8.18
C MET A 38 0.07 2.75 6.71
N PRO A 39 0.79 3.36 5.76
CA PRO A 39 0.62 3.03 4.36
C PRO A 39 1.05 1.58 4.09
N THR A 40 0.26 0.87 3.29
CA THR A 40 0.54 -0.53 2.93
C THR A 40 0.29 -0.79 1.46
N ILE A 41 1.09 -1.68 0.88
CA ILE A 41 0.84 -2.21 -0.47
C ILE A 41 0.54 -3.69 -0.34
N PHE A 42 -0.62 -4.10 -0.84
CA PHE A 42 -0.98 -5.51 -0.85
C PHE A 42 -0.93 -6.05 -2.28
N VAL A 43 -0.40 -7.27 -2.40
CA VAL A 43 -0.49 -8.07 -3.62
C VAL A 43 -1.39 -9.26 -3.37
N TRP A 44 -2.44 -9.45 -4.18
CA TRP A 44 -3.33 -10.61 -4.09
C TRP A 44 -4.06 -10.88 -5.41
N ASN A 45 -4.68 -12.06 -5.54
CA ASN A 45 -5.55 -12.42 -6.68
C ASN A 45 -7.00 -12.79 -6.33
N GLY A 46 -7.45 -12.51 -5.10
CA GLY A 46 -8.87 -12.55 -4.71
C GLY A 46 -9.76 -11.56 -5.46
N SER A 47 -11.01 -11.96 -5.75
CA SER A 47 -11.99 -11.15 -6.46
C SER A 47 -12.33 -9.85 -5.72
N ARG A 48 -12.33 -8.74 -6.46
CA ARG A 48 -12.72 -7.40 -5.97
C ARG A 48 -14.23 -7.13 -6.02
N ALA A 49 -15.07 -8.13 -6.27
CA ALA A 49 -16.52 -7.93 -6.35
C ALA A 49 -17.09 -7.42 -5.02
N LYS A 50 -18.03 -6.46 -5.08
CA LYS A 50 -18.68 -5.86 -3.90
C LYS A 50 -19.73 -6.80 -3.28
N ARG A 51 -19.30 -7.96 -2.78
CA ARG A 51 -20.13 -8.92 -2.04
C ARG A 51 -19.32 -9.61 -0.94
N PRO A 52 -19.94 -9.99 0.20
CA PRO A 52 -19.26 -10.72 1.27
C PRO A 52 -18.53 -11.96 0.74
N GLY A 53 -17.28 -12.14 1.19
CA GLY A 53 -16.46 -13.30 0.81
C GLY A 53 -15.87 -13.27 -0.60
N ALA A 54 -16.11 -12.21 -1.40
CA ALA A 54 -15.55 -12.14 -2.76
C ALA A 54 -14.02 -12.27 -2.79
N SER A 55 -13.32 -11.61 -1.87
CA SER A 55 -11.85 -11.64 -1.79
C SER A 55 -11.28 -13.03 -1.48
N GLN A 56 -12.09 -13.97 -0.99
CA GLN A 56 -11.67 -15.37 -0.78
C GLN A 56 -11.66 -16.18 -2.08
N ILE A 57 -12.37 -15.71 -3.13
CA ILE A 57 -12.43 -16.35 -4.43
C ILE A 57 -11.22 -15.90 -5.24
N ARG A 58 -10.24 -16.78 -5.41
CA ARG A 58 -9.07 -16.52 -6.26
C ARG A 58 -9.47 -16.43 -7.73
N THR A 59 -8.82 -15.52 -8.44
CA THR A 59 -8.97 -15.26 -9.86
C THR A 59 -7.60 -15.31 -10.53
N ASP A 60 -7.56 -15.23 -11.85
CA ASP A 60 -6.29 -15.18 -12.60
C ASP A 60 -5.69 -13.76 -12.61
N THR A 61 -6.47 -12.74 -12.23
CA THR A 61 -6.01 -11.35 -12.13
C THR A 61 -5.36 -11.10 -10.78
N TRP A 62 -4.14 -10.58 -10.81
CA TRP A 62 -3.41 -10.10 -9.65
C TRP A 62 -3.57 -8.61 -9.50
N HIS A 63 -3.56 -8.13 -8.27
CA HIS A 63 -3.68 -6.71 -7.96
C HIS A 63 -2.51 -6.29 -7.08
N ALA A 64 -1.94 -5.12 -7.33
CA ALA A 64 -1.12 -4.38 -6.37
C ALA A 64 -1.88 -3.13 -5.96
N VAL A 65 -2.14 -2.96 -4.67
CA VAL A 65 -3.02 -1.90 -4.16
C VAL A 65 -2.32 -1.13 -3.05
N LEU A 66 -2.19 0.17 -3.23
CA LEU A 66 -1.71 1.10 -2.21
C LEU A 66 -2.88 1.61 -1.36
N PHE A 67 -2.76 1.38 -0.06
CA PHE A 67 -3.65 1.87 0.97
C PHE A 67 -2.90 2.84 1.88
N MET A 68 -3.54 3.95 2.24
CA MET A 68 -3.04 4.86 3.29
C MET A 68 -3.53 4.42 4.66
N GLU A 69 -4.75 3.89 4.68
CA GLU A 69 -5.40 3.25 5.82
C GLU A 69 -6.17 2.03 5.30
N PRO A 70 -6.58 1.08 6.15
CA PRO A 70 -7.27 -0.13 5.72
C PRO A 70 -8.49 0.10 4.81
N GLU A 71 -9.14 1.26 4.92
CA GLU A 71 -10.33 1.63 4.14
C GLU A 71 -10.05 2.69 3.07
N ILE A 72 -8.83 3.24 3.00
CA ILE A 72 -8.46 4.35 2.11
C ILE A 72 -7.49 3.85 1.03
N GLU A 73 -8.06 3.44 -0.11
CA GLU A 73 -7.34 3.05 -1.33
C GLU A 73 -6.94 4.31 -2.13
N VAL A 74 -5.66 4.44 -2.47
CA VAL A 74 -5.14 5.58 -3.26
C VAL A 74 -4.76 5.17 -4.68
N HIS A 75 -4.29 3.93 -4.86
CA HIS A 75 -3.85 3.46 -6.17
C HIS A 75 -4.01 1.95 -6.30
N VAL A 76 -4.36 1.49 -7.50
CA VAL A 76 -4.48 0.08 -7.83
C VAL A 76 -4.00 -0.18 -9.25
N GLU A 77 -3.20 -1.25 -9.40
CA GLU A 77 -2.81 -1.79 -10.70
C GLU A 77 -3.18 -3.28 -10.78
N GLU A 78 -3.51 -3.72 -11.99
CA GLU A 78 -3.87 -5.11 -12.30
C GLU A 78 -2.79 -5.77 -13.15
N PHE A 79 -2.54 -7.05 -12.91
CA PHE A 79 -1.48 -7.82 -13.55
C PHE A 79 -1.96 -9.23 -13.89
N ASP A 80 -1.35 -9.82 -14.91
CA ASP A 80 -1.65 -11.18 -15.35
C ASP A 80 -0.93 -12.27 -14.53
N SER A 81 0.00 -11.90 -13.66
CA SER A 81 0.76 -12.84 -12.84
C SER A 81 1.16 -12.27 -11.47
N ARG A 82 1.49 -13.17 -10.55
CA ARG A 82 2.00 -12.79 -9.22
C ARG A 82 3.31 -12.04 -9.34
N GLU A 83 4.23 -12.56 -10.16
CA GLU A 83 5.55 -12.00 -10.35
C GLU A 83 5.46 -10.55 -10.82
N ALA A 84 4.62 -10.29 -11.84
CA ALA A 84 4.38 -8.94 -12.34
C ALA A 84 3.75 -8.03 -11.28
N ALA A 85 2.81 -8.55 -10.47
CA ALA A 85 2.20 -7.77 -9.39
C ALA A 85 3.18 -7.46 -8.24
N VAL A 86 4.15 -8.33 -7.97
CA VAL A 86 5.20 -8.08 -6.97
C VAL A 86 6.18 -7.02 -7.46
N GLU A 87 6.54 -7.05 -8.75
CA GLU A 87 7.34 -5.99 -9.39
C GLU A 87 6.58 -4.67 -9.36
N GLY A 88 5.33 -4.65 -9.82
CA GLY A 88 4.47 -3.46 -9.77
C GLY A 88 4.25 -2.91 -8.36
N ALA A 89 4.10 -3.76 -7.34
CA ALA A 89 4.05 -3.32 -5.95
C ALA A 89 5.35 -2.64 -5.50
N THR A 90 6.50 -3.06 -6.04
CA THR A 90 7.80 -2.44 -5.75
C THR A 90 7.94 -1.10 -6.47
N GLU A 91 7.42 -0.99 -7.69
CA GLU A 91 7.34 0.29 -8.41
C GLU A 91 6.43 1.30 -7.72
N ILE A 92 5.24 0.86 -7.28
CA ILE A 92 4.31 1.68 -6.48
C ILE A 92 5.00 2.14 -5.18
N ALA A 93 5.74 1.25 -4.51
CA ALA A 93 6.49 1.60 -3.31
C ALA A 93 7.53 2.70 -3.58
N GLY A 94 8.25 2.63 -4.70
CA GLY A 94 9.23 3.62 -5.11
C GLY A 94 8.59 4.98 -5.36
N ARG A 95 7.56 5.01 -6.21
CA ARG A 95 6.78 6.22 -6.52
C ARG A 95 6.16 6.85 -5.28
N PHE A 96 5.76 6.04 -4.30
CA PHE A 96 5.28 6.54 -3.01
C PHE A 96 6.38 7.21 -2.21
N SER A 97 7.54 6.57 -2.09
CA SER A 97 8.70 7.14 -1.39
C SER A 97 9.22 8.43 -2.06
N GLU A 98 9.00 8.58 -3.36
CA GLU A 98 9.32 9.78 -4.15
C GLU A 98 8.22 10.86 -4.10
N GLY A 99 7.12 10.59 -3.40
CA GLY A 99 6.02 11.54 -3.26
C GLY A 99 5.28 11.76 -4.59
N GLU A 100 4.94 10.72 -5.33
CA GLU A 100 4.15 10.85 -6.57
C GLU A 100 2.62 10.78 -6.37
N PHE A 101 2.14 10.15 -5.28
CA PHE A 101 0.70 9.93 -5.07
C PHE A 101 0.03 11.07 -4.29
N ASP A 102 -0.97 11.74 -4.88
CA ASP A 102 -1.82 12.66 -4.13
C ASP A 102 -2.81 11.91 -3.25
N TYR A 103 -2.36 11.51 -2.06
CA TYR A 103 -3.17 10.79 -1.10
C TYR A 103 -4.26 11.67 -0.46
N ARG A 104 -4.18 13.01 -0.54
CA ARG A 104 -5.16 13.91 0.08
C ARG A 104 -6.52 13.82 -0.62
N GLU A 105 -6.52 13.58 -1.93
CA GLU A 105 -7.74 13.42 -2.73
C GLU A 105 -8.58 12.21 -2.31
N ALA A 106 -7.98 11.21 -1.65
CA ALA A 106 -8.69 10.02 -1.17
C ALA A 106 -9.48 10.26 0.12
N TYR A 107 -9.26 11.39 0.80
CA TYR A 107 -9.90 11.70 2.09
C TYR A 107 -11.06 12.67 1.94
N GLN A 108 -12.23 12.29 2.46
CA GLN A 108 -13.37 13.22 2.58
C GLN A 108 -13.23 14.17 3.77
N ILE A 109 -12.61 13.70 4.86
CA ILE A 109 -12.30 14.50 6.05
C ILE A 109 -10.78 14.60 6.15
N PRO A 110 -10.19 15.80 6.06
CA PRO A 110 -8.74 15.98 6.10
C PRO A 110 -8.11 15.47 7.40
N ARG A 111 -6.88 14.94 7.30
CA ARG A 111 -6.04 14.53 8.43
C ARG A 111 -4.71 15.27 8.39
N GLU A 112 -4.72 16.56 8.75
CA GLU A 112 -3.58 17.48 8.56
C GLU A 112 -2.28 16.95 9.19
N ASP A 113 -2.27 16.60 10.48
CA ASP A 113 -1.07 16.06 11.16
C ASP A 113 -0.50 14.80 10.49
N TYR A 114 -1.37 13.97 9.90
CA TYR A 114 -0.95 12.76 9.19
C TYR A 114 -0.34 13.09 7.83
N PHE A 115 -0.94 14.03 7.10
CA PHE A 115 -0.44 14.49 5.81
C PHE A 115 0.91 15.20 5.96
N ASP A 116 1.05 16.06 6.95
CA ASP A 116 2.32 16.72 7.27
C ASP A 116 3.42 15.69 7.55
N LYS A 117 3.07 14.61 8.28
CA LYS A 117 4.03 13.54 8.53
C LYS A 117 4.41 12.78 7.26
N LEU A 118 3.44 12.49 6.40
CA LEU A 118 3.71 11.81 5.14
C LEU A 118 4.57 12.65 4.20
N ASP A 119 4.34 13.96 4.15
CA ASP A 119 5.15 14.87 3.34
C ASP A 119 6.60 14.94 3.84
N GLU A 120 6.81 15.03 5.16
CA GLU A 120 8.15 14.93 5.77
C GLU A 120 8.87 13.63 5.35
N LEU A 121 8.13 12.51 5.34
CA LEU A 121 8.67 11.18 5.07
C LEU A 121 8.92 10.91 3.58
N THR A 122 8.12 11.52 2.70
CA THR A 122 8.19 11.36 1.23
C THR A 122 8.93 12.51 0.54
N GLY A 123 9.46 13.46 1.32
CA GLY A 123 10.20 14.60 0.79
C GLY A 123 9.34 15.60 0.02
N ARG A 124 8.01 15.57 0.20
CA ARG A 124 7.11 16.59 -0.33
C ARG A 124 7.22 17.84 0.54
N GLU A 125 7.36 19.00 -0.09
CA GLU A 125 7.20 20.27 0.61
C GLU A 125 5.69 20.53 0.83
N PRO A 126 5.27 20.96 2.04
CA PRO A 126 3.87 21.20 2.38
C PRO A 126 3.23 22.39 1.64
#